data_AF-A0A1X1EMT8-F1
#
_entry.id   AF-A0A1X1EMT8-F1
#
_cell.length_a   1.000
_cell.length_b   1.000
_cell.length_c   1.000
_cell.angle_alpha   90.00
_cell.angle_beta   90.00
_cell.angle_gamma   90.00
#
_symmetry.space_group_name_H-M   'P 1'
#
loop_
_entity.id
_entity.type
_entity.pdbx_description
1 polymer ?
#
loop_
_entity_poly.entity_id
_entity_poly.type
_entity_poly.pdbx_seq_one_letter_code
_entity_poly.pdbx_strand_id
1 'polypeptide(L)'
;MNARTWYLSISKDSDGYHTLHKNTCRFCNTSEEMILIGSYEQEVIALDVASNNFGKVSPCITCIQHSAIHKNETVPFNSMHR
;
A
#
# COMPACT_ATOMS: atom_id res chain seq x y z
N MET A 1 -14.80 0.06 1.12
CA MET A 1 -13.52 0.13 1.87
C MET A 1 -12.70 1.29 1.31
N ASN A 2 -12.12 2.14 2.15
CA ASN A 2 -11.35 3.32 1.71
C ASN A 2 -10.04 2.86 1.05
N ALA A 3 -9.81 3.17 -0.23
CA ALA A 3 -8.61 2.74 -0.97
C ALA A 3 -7.27 3.28 -0.40
N ARG A 4 -7.30 4.02 0.70
CA ARG A 4 -6.16 4.68 1.34
C ARG A 4 -5.79 4.05 2.69
N THR A 5 -6.39 2.90 3.02
CA THR A 5 -6.09 2.18 4.26
C THR A 5 -4.86 1.31 4.10
N TRP A 6 -4.00 1.31 5.12
CA TRP A 6 -2.73 0.60 5.15
C TRP A 6 -2.69 -0.38 6.32
N TYR A 7 -2.14 -1.55 6.03
CA TYR A 7 -2.01 -2.68 6.94
C TYR A 7 -0.56 -3.14 6.99
N LEU A 8 -0.11 -3.64 8.13
CA LEU A 8 1.24 -4.16 8.34
C LEU A 8 1.18 -5.65 8.65
N SER A 9 2.02 -6.45 8.00
CA SER A 9 2.18 -7.87 8.33
C SER A 9 2.73 -8.01 9.75
N ILE A 10 2.18 -8.96 10.51
CA ILE A 10 2.72 -9.30 11.83
C ILE A 10 4.00 -10.12 11.64
N SER A 11 3.99 -11.01 10.64
CA SER A 11 5.17 -11.77 10.26
C SER A 11 6.23 -10.87 9.63
N LYS A 12 7.49 -11.32 9.77
CA LYS A 12 8.65 -10.71 9.14
C LYS A 12 9.11 -11.60 7.99
N ASP A 13 9.64 -10.98 6.95
CA ASP A 13 10.33 -11.70 5.87
C ASP A 13 11.68 -12.28 6.32
N SER A 14 12.40 -12.92 5.39
CA SER A 14 13.72 -13.52 5.65
C SER A 14 14.79 -12.51 6.10
N ASP A 15 14.62 -11.23 5.78
CA ASP A 15 15.54 -10.14 6.13
C ASP A 15 15.12 -9.42 7.43
N GLY A 16 14.02 -9.87 8.04
CA GLY A 16 13.49 -9.37 9.30
C GLY A 16 12.63 -8.12 9.16
N TYR A 17 12.09 -7.83 7.98
CA TYR A 17 11.20 -6.69 7.73
C TYR A 17 9.73 -7.10 7.84
N HIS A 18 8.92 -6.25 8.47
CA HIS A 18 7.49 -6.25 8.28
C HIS A 18 7.14 -5.68 6.91
N THR A 19 6.10 -6.20 6.26
CA THR A 19 5.65 -5.71 4.96
C THR A 19 4.42 -4.82 5.14
N LEU A 20 4.49 -3.60 4.61
CA LEU A 20 3.38 -2.65 4.57
C LEU A 20 2.55 -2.85 3.31
N HIS A 21 1.27 -3.17 3.48
CA HIS A 21 0.30 -3.39 2.43
C HIS A 21 -0.73 -2.27 2.37
N LYS A 22 -1.09 -1.88 1.15
CA LYS A 22 -2.31 -1.12 0.91
C LYS A 22 -3.50 -2.07 0.90
N ASN A 23 -4.66 -1.64 1.38
CA ASN A 23 -5.84 -2.50 1.46
C ASN A 23 -6.36 -3.00 0.10
N THR A 24 -6.02 -2.32 -0.98
CA THR A 24 -6.32 -2.75 -2.36
C THR A 24 -5.33 -3.80 -2.89
N CYS A 25 -4.36 -4.25 -2.07
CA CYS A 25 -3.40 -5.25 -2.48
C CYS A 25 -4.04 -6.63 -2.56
N ARG A 26 -3.98 -7.26 -3.74
CA ARG A 26 -4.44 -8.65 -3.93
C ARG A 26 -3.66 -9.68 -3.10
N PHE A 27 -2.45 -9.34 -2.68
CA PHE A 27 -1.58 -10.16 -1.83
C PHE A 27 -1.55 -9.66 -0.39
N CYS A 28 -2.49 -8.79 0.00
CA CYS A 28 -2.82 -8.60 1.41
C CYS A 28 -3.36 -9.95 1.88
N ASN A 29 -2.45 -10.79 2.36
CA ASN A 29 -2.63 -12.22 2.51
C ASN A 29 -3.83 -12.47 3.43
N THR A 30 -4.92 -13.02 2.90
CA THR A 30 -6.18 -13.18 3.64
C THR A 30 -6.06 -14.19 4.79
N SER A 31 -4.99 -14.98 4.81
CA SER A 31 -4.70 -15.96 5.87
C SER A 31 -3.84 -15.42 7.00
N GLU A 32 -3.28 -14.21 6.90
CA GLU A 32 -2.46 -13.60 7.95
C GLU A 32 -3.25 -12.51 8.67
N GLU A 33 -3.17 -12.48 10.00
CA GLU A 33 -3.63 -11.33 10.78
C GLU A 33 -2.70 -10.13 10.56
N MET A 34 -3.26 -8.97 10.26
CA MET A 34 -2.50 -7.75 10.00
C MET A 34 -2.88 -6.63 10.94
N ILE A 35 -1.92 -5.75 11.21
CA ILE A 35 -2.13 -4.57 12.04
C ILE A 35 -2.64 -3.44 11.17
N LEU A 36 -3.78 -2.85 11.51
CA LEU A 36 -4.24 -1.61 10.89
C LEU A 36 -3.32 -0.47 11.31
N ILE A 37 -2.61 0.13 10.35
CA ILE A 37 -1.77 1.30 10.59
C ILE A 37 -2.61 2.58 10.54
N GLY A 38 -3.55 2.64 9.60
CA GLY A 38 -4.46 3.78 9.45
C GLY A 38 -4.82 4.07 8.00
N SER A 39 -5.40 5.25 7.77
CA SER A 39 -5.68 5.73 6.41
C SER A 39 -4.83 6.95 6.08
N TYR A 40 -4.04 6.85 5.02
CA TYR A 40 -3.08 7.87 4.60
C TYR A 40 -3.12 8.05 3.08
N GLU A 41 -3.15 9.31 2.65
CA GLU A 41 -3.11 9.68 1.22
C GLU A 41 -1.80 9.23 0.55
N GLN A 42 -0.70 9.32 1.28
CA GLN A 42 0.64 9.10 0.75
C GLN A 42 1.26 7.87 1.42
N GLU A 43 1.83 7.00 0.61
CA GLU A 43 2.54 5.79 1.06
C GLU A 43 3.68 6.13 2.02
N VAL A 44 4.43 7.20 1.75
CA VAL A 44 5.55 7.62 2.60
C VAL A 44 5.12 7.91 4.04
N ILE A 45 3.94 8.49 4.25
CA ILE A 45 3.42 8.78 5.59
C ILE A 45 3.08 7.48 6.31
N ALA A 46 2.43 6.54 5.62
CA ALA A 46 2.11 5.24 6.20
C ALA A 46 3.39 4.45 6.55
N LEU A 47 4.41 4.52 5.68
CA LEU A 47 5.70 3.89 5.89
C LEU A 47 6.46 4.49 7.08
N ASP A 48 6.48 5.81 7.20
CA ASP A 48 7.12 6.51 8.31
C ASP A 48 6.44 6.17 9.64
N VAL A 49 5.10 6.18 9.68
CA VAL A 49 4.35 5.79 10.87
C VAL A 49 4.64 4.34 11.24
N ALA A 50 4.61 3.41 10.28
CA ALA A 50 4.90 2.01 10.56
C ALA A 50 6.33 1.80 11.04
N SER A 51 7.32 2.41 10.36
CA SER A 51 8.74 2.26 10.71
C SER A 51 9.05 2.82 12.10
N ASN A 52 8.45 3.96 12.47
CA ASN A 52 8.65 4.56 13.79
C ASN A 52 8.08 3.71 14.94
N ASN A 53 7.06 2.89 14.68
CA ASN A 53 6.42 2.06 15.71
C ASN A 53 6.92 0.61 15.72
N PHE A 54 7.34 0.06 14.57
CA PHE A 54 7.64 -1.36 14.40
C PHE A 54 9.08 -1.63 13.92
N GLY A 55 9.86 -0.59 13.66
CA GLY A 55 11.26 -0.69 13.26
C GLY A 55 11.44 -1.02 11.78
N LYS A 56 11.94 -2.23 11.48
CA LYS A 56 12.21 -2.66 10.10
C LYS A 56 10.89 -2.90 9.34
N VAL A 57 10.52 -1.96 8.49
CA VAL A 57 9.33 -2.05 7.62
C VAL A 57 9.74 -1.79 6.17
N SER A 58 9.20 -2.58 5.25
CA SER A 58 9.36 -2.41 3.80
C SER A 58 7.98 -2.31 3.13
N PRO A 59 7.82 -1.48 2.09
CA PRO A 59 6.57 -1.43 1.34
C PRO A 59 6.41 -2.69 0.48
N CYS A 60 5.19 -3.20 0.38
CA CYS A 60 4.87 -4.31 -0.50
C CYS A 60 5.13 -3.92 -1.98
N ILE A 61 6.05 -4.62 -2.64
CA ILE A 61 6.42 -4.33 -4.04
C ILE A 61 5.22 -4.37 -5.00
N THR A 62 4.25 -5.25 -4.78
CA THR A 62 3.04 -5.29 -5.61
C THR A 62 2.15 -4.07 -5.40
N CYS A 63 2.06 -3.56 -4.17
CA CYS A 63 1.31 -2.33 -3.88
C CYS A 63 1.88 -1.14 -4.65
N ILE A 64 3.21 -1.05 -4.70
CA ILE A 64 3.94 0.01 -5.41
C ILE A 64 3.69 -0.13 -6.92
N GLN A 65 3.87 -1.33 -7.48
CA GLN A 65 3.74 -1.57 -8.91
C GLN A 65 2.31 -1.35 -9.43
N HIS A 66 1.28 -1.82 -8.72
CA HIS A 66 -0.11 -1.60 -9.11
C HIS A 66 -0.54 -0.13 -8.99
N SER A 67 0.01 0.61 -8.02
CA SER A 67 -0.26 2.05 -7.89
C SER A 67 0.31 2.86 -9.05
N ALA A 68 1.39 2.40 -9.69
CA ALA A 68 1.95 3.04 -10.87
C ALA A 68 1.11 2.82 -12.13
N ILE A 69 0.49 1.65 -12.27
CA ILE A 69 -0.34 1.29 -13.45
C ILE A 69 -1.63 2.12 -13.45
N HIS A 70 -2.31 2.28 -12.32
CA HIS A 70 -3.56 3.06 -12.24
C HIS A 70 -3.38 4.58 -12.31
N LYS A 71 -2.15 5.11 -12.25
CA LYS A 71 -1.89 6.54 -12.51
C LYS A 71 -1.88 6.88 -14.01
N ASN A 72 -1.79 5.87 -14.89
CA ASN A 72 -1.76 6.07 -16.34
C ASN A 72 -3.15 5.94 -17.00
N GLU A 73 -4.23 5.70 -16.24
CA GLU A 73 -5.59 5.51 -16.77
C GLU A 73 -6.55 6.68 -16.46
N THR A 74 -6.05 7.91 -16.33
CA THR A 74 -6.91 9.10 -16.16
C THR A 74 -6.58 10.24 -17.11
N VAL A 75 -6.84 10.02 -18.41
CA VAL A 75 -7.61 10.99 -19.23
C VAL A 75 -8.12 10.29 -20.50
N PRO A 76 -9.44 10.05 -20.67
CA PRO A 76 -10.00 10.05 -22.00
C PRO A 76 -9.98 11.50 -22.48
N PHE A 77 -9.08 11.82 -23.41
CA PHE A 77 -9.12 13.08 -24.13
C PHE A 77 -10.36 13.05 -25.04
N ASN A 78 -11.52 13.40 -24.47
CA ASN A 78 -12.70 13.74 -25.25
C ASN A 78 -12.36 15.02 -26.02
N SER A 79 -11.89 14.86 -27.26
CA SER A 79 -11.90 15.90 -28.28
C SER A 79 -13.35 16.16 -28.69
N MET A 80 -14.05 16.91 -27.85
CA MET A 80 -15.29 17.57 -28.21
C MET A 80 -14.91 18.93 -28.79
N HIS A 81 -14.60 18.97 -30.10
CA HIS A 81 -14.61 20.22 -30.84
C HIS A 81 -15.54 20.06 -32.05
N ARG A 82 -16.45 21.04 -32.10
CA ARG A 82 -17.42 21.36 -33.15
C ARG A 82 -16.83 21.36 -34.54
#